data_AF-A0A418REE6-F1
#
_entry.id   AF-A0A418REE6-F1
#
_cell.length_a   1.000
_cell.length_b   1.000
_cell.length_c   1.000
_cell.angle_alpha   90.00
_cell.angle_beta   90.00
_cell.angle_gamma   90.00
#
_symmetry.space_group_name_H-M   'P 1'
#
loop_
_entity.id
_entity.type
_entity.pdbx_description
1 polymer ?
#
loop_
_entity_poly.entity_id
_entity_poly.type
_entity_poly.pdbx_seq_one_letter_code
_entity_poly.pdbx_strand_id
1 'polypeptide(L)'
;MPPSIPTATARSLLAVTRLLTQWGLPHAQQAHLLSFTNRALRRAQREAAPDLSPEQQDRLWLLSAILSALLVLYSPRTVGGWLSRPNNREPFHGQRPLDVLLTGGLPALRSTWQLLSGDLSGQFGATPASRQQASRLPQPPIDLD
;
A
#
# COMPACT_ATOMS: atom_id res chain seq x y z
N MET A 1 -17.87 -15.41 25.18
CA MET A 1 -17.00 -15.26 23.99
C MET A 1 -17.75 -14.43 22.97
N PRO A 2 -17.24 -13.29 22.47
CA PRO A 2 -17.86 -12.68 21.31
C PRO A 2 -17.64 -13.56 20.08
N PRO A 3 -18.62 -13.70 19.17
CA PRO A 3 -18.43 -14.45 17.93
C PRO A 3 -17.65 -13.63 16.87
N SER A 4 -16.79 -14.34 16.12
CA SER A 4 -16.56 -14.27 14.65
C SER A 4 -16.17 -12.96 13.93
N ILE A 5 -15.05 -12.99 13.19
CA ILE A 5 -14.98 -12.45 11.79
C ILE A 5 -14.07 -13.30 10.85
N PRO A 6 -14.42 -14.56 10.49
CA PRO A 6 -13.65 -15.32 9.50
C PRO A 6 -13.84 -14.84 8.04
N THR A 7 -14.94 -14.16 7.71
CA THR A 7 -15.29 -13.83 6.31
C THR A 7 -14.58 -12.58 5.77
N ALA A 8 -14.20 -11.64 6.63
CA ALA A 8 -13.48 -10.44 6.20
C ALA A 8 -12.07 -10.80 5.71
N THR A 9 -11.40 -11.73 6.39
CA THR A 9 -10.03 -12.16 6.09
C THR A 9 -9.90 -12.83 4.72
N ALA A 10 -10.80 -13.78 4.39
CA ALA A 10 -10.79 -14.44 3.09
C ALA A 10 -11.04 -13.44 1.94
N ARG A 11 -11.99 -12.51 2.12
CA ARG A 11 -12.28 -11.46 1.14
C ARG A 11 -11.10 -10.51 0.95
N SER A 12 -10.46 -10.07 2.03
CA SER A 12 -9.28 -9.23 1.96
C SER A 12 -8.13 -9.92 1.23
N LEU A 13 -7.88 -11.20 1.52
CA LEU A 13 -6.83 -11.98 0.83
C LEU A 13 -7.07 -12.03 -0.68
N LEU A 14 -8.31 -12.30 -1.09
CA LEU A 14 -8.70 -12.30 -2.50
C LEU A 14 -8.60 -10.90 -3.14
N ALA A 15 -9.05 -9.85 -2.45
CA ALA A 15 -9.02 -8.49 -2.96
C ALA A 15 -7.57 -8.02 -3.16
N VAL A 16 -6.71 -8.20 -2.16
CA VAL A 16 -5.28 -7.85 -2.22
C VAL A 16 -4.61 -8.59 -3.37
N THR A 17 -4.73 -9.91 -3.44
CA THR A 17 -4.03 -10.70 -4.48
C THR A 17 -4.52 -10.41 -5.89
N ARG A 18 -5.82 -10.12 -6.08
CA ARG A 18 -6.36 -9.68 -7.37
C ARG A 18 -5.81 -8.30 -7.78
N LEU A 19 -5.78 -7.35 -6.86
CA LEU A 19 -5.27 -6.01 -7.17
C LEU A 19 -3.77 -6.04 -7.48
N LEU A 20 -2.98 -6.80 -6.71
CA LEU A 20 -1.56 -7.01 -7.00
C LEU A 20 -1.34 -7.68 -8.37
N THR A 21 -2.21 -8.62 -8.75
CA THR A 21 -2.18 -9.24 -10.10
C THR A 21 -2.48 -8.20 -11.18
N GLN A 22 -3.49 -7.35 -10.99
CA GLN A 22 -3.82 -6.26 -11.93
C GLN A 22 -2.66 -5.27 -12.08
N TRP A 23 -1.86 -5.08 -11.03
CA TRP A 23 -0.67 -4.23 -11.05
C TRP A 23 0.61 -4.96 -11.50
N GLY A 24 0.46 -6.19 -12.02
CA GLY A 24 1.54 -6.94 -12.67
C GLY A 24 2.47 -7.71 -11.73
N LEU A 25 2.13 -7.85 -10.44
CA LEU A 25 2.97 -8.64 -9.53
C LEU A 25 2.76 -10.14 -9.77
N PRO A 26 3.82 -10.92 -10.04
CA PRO A 26 3.73 -12.36 -10.15
C PRO A 26 3.27 -13.01 -8.83
N HIS A 27 2.57 -14.13 -8.94
CA HIS A 27 2.05 -14.88 -7.78
C HIS A 27 3.13 -15.20 -6.73
N ALA A 28 4.37 -15.47 -7.15
CA ALA A 28 5.48 -15.72 -6.23
C ALA A 28 5.82 -14.52 -5.34
N GLN A 29 5.78 -13.30 -5.90
CA GLN A 29 6.00 -12.08 -5.14
C GLN A 29 4.82 -11.79 -4.20
N GLN A 30 3.59 -12.06 -4.64
CA GLN A 30 2.40 -11.94 -3.78
C GLN A 30 2.50 -12.87 -2.56
N ALA A 31 2.89 -14.13 -2.78
CA ALA A 31 3.10 -15.10 -1.71
C ALA A 31 4.19 -14.64 -0.75
N HIS A 32 5.31 -14.13 -1.27
CA HIS A 32 6.41 -13.60 -0.45
C HIS A 32 5.98 -12.42 0.42
N LEU A 33 5.28 -11.43 -0.15
CA LEU A 33 4.78 -10.26 0.58
C LEU A 33 3.85 -10.66 1.74
N LEU A 34 3.01 -11.66 1.51
CA LEU A 34 2.03 -12.16 2.49
C LEU A 34 2.59 -13.22 3.45
N SER A 35 3.89 -13.57 3.39
CA SER A 35 4.51 -14.67 4.17
C SER A 35 3.87 -16.04 3.94
N PHE A 36 3.69 -16.39 2.66
CA PHE A 36 3.21 -17.69 2.20
C PHE A 36 4.22 -18.37 1.28
N THR A 37 4.18 -19.70 1.26
CA THR A 37 4.63 -20.43 0.07
C THR A 37 3.63 -20.27 -1.07
N ASN A 38 4.08 -20.42 -2.31
CA ASN A 38 3.20 -20.39 -3.49
C ASN A 38 2.01 -21.37 -3.39
N ARG A 39 2.24 -22.59 -2.87
CA ARG A 39 1.18 -23.59 -2.71
C ARG A 39 0.21 -23.20 -1.59
N ALA A 40 0.72 -22.69 -0.47
CA ALA A 40 -0.10 -22.30 0.66
C ALA A 40 -1.00 -21.11 0.32
N LEU A 41 -0.51 -20.10 -0.40
CA LEU A 41 -1.33 -18.97 -0.84
C LEU A 41 -2.49 -19.43 -1.74
N ARG A 42 -2.21 -20.29 -2.74
CA ARG A 42 -3.26 -20.84 -3.61
C ARG A 42 -4.33 -21.61 -2.85
N ARG A 43 -3.93 -22.34 -1.80
CA ARG A 43 -4.87 -23.06 -0.94
C ARG A 43 -5.72 -22.07 -0.15
N ALA A 44 -5.10 -21.11 0.53
CA ALA A 44 -5.79 -20.11 1.35
C ALA A 44 -6.80 -19.28 0.55
N GLN A 45 -6.50 -18.94 -0.71
CA GLN A 45 -7.42 -18.23 -1.61
C GLN A 45 -8.71 -19.01 -1.96
N ARG A 46 -8.74 -20.33 -1.75
CA ARG A 46 -9.90 -21.19 -2.02
C ARG A 46 -10.71 -21.50 -0.77
N GLU A 47 -10.18 -21.18 0.41
CA GLU A 47 -10.82 -21.44 1.69
C GLU A 47 -11.76 -20.27 2.04
N ALA A 48 -12.96 -20.57 2.52
CA ALA A 48 -13.91 -19.56 2.97
C ALA A 48 -13.44 -18.84 4.25
N ALA A 49 -12.59 -19.51 5.03
CA ALA A 49 -12.00 -19.02 6.27
C ALA A 49 -10.58 -19.59 6.41
N PRO A 50 -9.59 -19.01 5.71
CA PRO A 50 -8.21 -19.48 5.79
C PRO A 50 -7.65 -19.22 7.19
N ASP A 51 -6.98 -20.23 7.74
CA ASP A 51 -6.25 -20.10 9.00
C ASP A 51 -4.92 -19.39 8.75
N LEU A 52 -4.81 -18.14 9.19
CA LEU A 52 -3.63 -17.31 8.99
C LEU A 52 -2.82 -17.24 10.29
N SER A 53 -1.50 -17.34 10.19
CA SER A 53 -0.65 -17.00 11.32
C SER A 53 -0.79 -15.51 11.70
N PRO A 54 -0.46 -15.11 12.94
CA PRO A 54 -0.46 -13.70 13.34
C PRO A 54 0.34 -12.80 12.38
N GLU A 55 1.50 -13.28 11.90
CA GLU A 55 2.31 -12.54 10.93
C GLU A 55 1.59 -12.37 9.58
N GLN A 56 0.93 -13.41 9.08
CA GLN A 56 0.18 -13.35 7.82
C GLN A 56 -1.01 -12.40 7.95
N GLN A 57 -1.65 -12.36 9.12
CA GLN A 57 -2.76 -11.44 9.39
C GLN A 57 -2.29 -9.98 9.43
N ASP A 58 -1.18 -9.69 10.11
CA ASP A 58 -0.54 -8.37 10.13
C ASP A 58 -0.16 -7.90 8.72
N ARG A 59 0.48 -8.77 7.93
CA ARG A 59 0.89 -8.46 6.55
C ARG A 59 -0.30 -8.23 5.65
N LEU A 60 -1.36 -9.03 5.78
CA LEU A 60 -2.58 -8.87 5.01
C LEU A 60 -3.28 -7.54 5.35
N TRP A 61 -3.35 -7.18 6.63
CA TRP A 61 -3.91 -5.91 7.07
C TRP A 61 -3.11 -4.73 6.51
N LEU A 62 -1.78 -4.73 6.65
CA LEU A 62 -0.90 -3.68 6.13
C LEU A 62 -1.01 -3.53 4.61
N LEU A 63 -0.93 -4.63 3.86
CA LEU A 63 -1.07 -4.58 2.40
C LEU A 63 -2.45 -4.06 1.99
N SER A 64 -3.52 -4.47 2.67
CA SER A 64 -4.86 -3.95 2.42
C SER A 64 -4.92 -2.43 2.64
N ALA A 65 -4.35 -1.94 3.74
CA ALA A 65 -4.31 -0.52 4.08
C ALA A 65 -3.47 0.30 3.08
N ILE A 66 -2.29 -0.19 2.72
CA ILE A 66 -1.40 0.43 1.72
C ILE A 66 -2.10 0.55 0.37
N LEU A 67 -2.66 -0.56 -0.14
CA LEU A 67 -3.32 -0.56 -1.44
C LEU A 67 -4.54 0.36 -1.46
N SER A 68 -5.31 0.39 -0.38
CA SER A 68 -6.46 1.29 -0.24
C SER A 68 -6.01 2.76 -0.21
N ALA A 69 -4.95 3.09 0.53
CA ALA A 69 -4.39 4.44 0.55
C ALA A 69 -3.91 4.88 -0.83
N LEU A 70 -3.25 3.98 -1.58
CA LEU A 70 -2.80 4.28 -2.93
C LEU A 70 -3.97 4.59 -3.88
N LEU A 71 -5.08 3.85 -3.78
CA LEU A 71 -6.28 4.10 -4.58
C LEU A 71 -6.95 5.45 -4.24
N VAL A 72 -6.80 5.94 -3.01
CA VAL A 72 -7.32 7.25 -2.59
C VAL A 72 -6.38 8.39 -3.01
N LEU A 73 -5.07 8.22 -2.81
CA LEU A 73 -4.07 9.27 -3.00
C LEU A 73 -3.68 9.48 -4.47
N TYR A 74 -3.85 8.47 -5.33
CA TYR A 74 -3.35 8.50 -6.71
C TYR A 74 -4.45 8.24 -7.73
N SER A 75 -4.30 8.85 -8.90
CA SER A 75 -5.22 8.63 -10.01
C SER A 75 -5.17 7.17 -10.53
N PRO A 76 -6.26 6.65 -11.10
CA PRO A 76 -6.30 5.30 -11.68
C PRO A 76 -5.22 5.05 -12.75
N ARG A 77 -4.77 6.09 -13.46
CA ARG A 77 -3.73 6.00 -14.49
C ARG A 77 -2.32 5.82 -13.94
N THR A 78 -2.07 6.24 -12.70
CA THR A 78 -0.73 6.25 -12.10
C THR A 78 -0.56 5.24 -10.98
N VAL A 79 -1.66 4.87 -10.32
CA VAL A 79 -1.63 4.01 -9.11
C VAL A 79 -1.00 2.64 -9.37
N GLY A 80 -1.30 1.99 -10.50
CA GLY A 80 -0.77 0.67 -10.83
C GLY A 80 0.75 0.64 -11.02
N GLY A 81 1.37 1.77 -11.37
CA GLY A 81 2.82 1.89 -11.53
C GLY A 81 3.56 2.25 -10.25
N TRP A 82 2.86 2.56 -9.16
CA TRP A 82 3.49 3.13 -7.95
C TRP A 82 4.53 2.17 -7.33
N LEU A 83 4.21 0.87 -7.28
CA LEU A 83 5.12 -0.15 -6.73
C LEU A 83 6.39 -0.34 -7.56
N SER A 84 6.35 -0.04 -8.86
CA SER A 84 7.43 -0.33 -9.81
C SER A 84 8.28 0.89 -10.18
N ARG A 85 7.89 2.10 -9.78
CA ARG A 85 8.63 3.33 -10.07
C ARG A 85 9.55 3.68 -8.89
N PRO A 86 10.80 4.14 -9.14
CA PRO A 86 11.66 4.71 -8.11
C PRO A 86 10.92 5.74 -7.26
N ASN A 87 11.08 5.68 -5.93
CA ASN A 87 10.49 6.63 -5.00
C ASN A 87 11.58 7.20 -4.08
N ASN A 88 11.77 8.52 -4.10
CA ASN A 88 12.82 9.19 -3.33
C ASN A 88 12.43 9.48 -1.88
N ARG A 89 11.18 9.21 -1.48
CA ARG A 89 10.72 9.43 -0.11
C ARG A 89 11.24 8.31 0.80
N GLU A 90 11.52 8.62 2.07
CA GLU A 90 11.65 7.60 3.13
C GLU A 90 10.37 6.73 3.14
N PRO A 91 10.46 5.38 3.19
CA PRO A 91 11.65 4.55 3.42
C PRO A 91 12.37 4.03 2.16
N PHE A 92 12.07 4.57 0.98
CA PHE A 92 12.47 3.97 -0.28
C PHE A 92 13.83 4.43 -0.80
N HIS A 93 14.27 5.65 -0.47
CA HIS A 93 15.62 6.17 -0.80
C HIS A 93 16.00 6.03 -2.29
N GLY A 94 15.03 6.23 -3.18
CA GLY A 94 15.21 6.12 -4.63
C GLY A 94 15.02 4.70 -5.20
N GLN A 95 14.82 3.69 -4.35
CA GLN A 95 14.48 2.34 -4.79
C GLN A 95 13.00 2.25 -5.20
N ARG A 96 12.65 1.18 -5.92
CA ARG A 96 11.25 0.85 -6.20
C ARG A 96 10.59 0.36 -4.91
N PRO A 97 9.39 0.84 -4.55
CA PRO A 97 8.71 0.38 -3.35
C PRO A 97 8.55 -1.15 -3.28
N LEU A 98 8.31 -1.81 -4.42
CA LEU A 98 8.22 -3.28 -4.47
C LEU A 98 9.49 -3.98 -3.97
N ASP A 99 10.67 -3.50 -4.36
CA ASP A 99 11.95 -4.12 -3.97
C ASP A 99 12.17 -4.00 -2.46
N VAL A 100 11.85 -2.82 -1.89
CA VAL A 100 11.93 -2.56 -0.45
C VAL A 100 10.95 -3.43 0.32
N LEU A 101 9.72 -3.59 -0.18
CA LEU A 101 8.71 -4.44 0.48
C LEU A 101 9.10 -5.94 0.42
N LEU A 102 9.66 -6.41 -0.69
CA LEU A 102 10.09 -7.81 -0.84
C LEU A 102 11.30 -8.14 0.03
N THR A 103 12.24 -7.22 0.20
CA THR A 103 13.47 -7.46 0.97
C THR A 103 13.31 -7.13 2.46
N GLY A 104 12.54 -6.10 2.80
CA GLY A 104 12.39 -5.60 4.17
C GLY A 104 11.24 -6.19 4.97
N GLY A 105 10.39 -7.04 4.37
CA GLY A 105 9.36 -7.81 5.07
C GLY A 105 8.36 -6.94 5.85
N LEU A 106 7.97 -7.40 7.05
CA LEU A 106 6.97 -6.73 7.88
C LEU A 106 7.37 -5.30 8.30
N PRO A 107 8.63 -5.01 8.71
CA PRO A 107 9.07 -3.63 8.97
C PRO A 107 8.86 -2.68 7.79
N ALA A 108 9.23 -3.10 6.57
CA ALA A 108 9.05 -2.26 5.38
C ALA A 108 7.57 -1.97 5.06
N LEU A 109 6.68 -2.95 5.28
CA LEU A 109 5.24 -2.74 5.16
C LEU A 109 4.73 -1.71 6.18
N ARG A 110 5.20 -1.78 7.44
CA ARG A 110 4.82 -0.81 8.48
C ARG A 110 5.28 0.61 8.14
N SER A 111 6.53 0.79 7.74
CA SER A 111 7.06 2.12 7.35
C SER A 111 6.34 2.68 6.12
N THR A 112 6.01 1.83 5.14
CA THR A 112 5.22 2.24 3.96
C THR A 112 3.82 2.69 4.35
N TRP A 113 3.15 1.95 5.24
CA TRP A 113 1.85 2.35 5.76
C TRP A 113 1.93 3.68 6.52
N GLN A 114 2.93 3.85 7.39
CA GLN A 114 3.14 5.11 8.13
C GLN A 114 3.25 6.31 7.18
N LEU A 115 4.05 6.20 6.11
CA LEU A 115 4.16 7.23 5.08
C LEU A 115 2.79 7.60 4.48
N LEU A 116 2.06 6.60 3.97
CA LEU A 116 0.79 6.83 3.27
C LEU A 116 -0.34 7.28 4.21
N SER A 117 -0.34 6.81 5.45
CA SER A 117 -1.29 7.26 6.47
C SER A 117 -1.09 8.73 6.86
N GLY A 118 0.16 9.20 6.86
CA GLY A 118 0.48 10.62 7.03
C GLY A 118 0.03 11.47 5.84
N ASP A 119 0.11 10.93 4.62
CA ASP A 119 -0.44 11.59 3.42
C ASP A 119 -1.96 11.71 3.51
N LEU A 120 -2.66 10.62 3.88
CA LEU A 120 -4.11 10.60 4.04
C LEU A 120 -4.61 11.57 5.11
N SER A 121 -3.88 11.70 6.22
CA SER A 121 -4.23 12.62 7.30
C SER A 121 -3.86 14.08 7.02
N GLY A 122 -3.29 14.37 5.85
CA GLY A 122 -2.85 15.72 5.49
C GLY A 122 -1.61 16.19 6.25
N GLN A 123 -0.95 15.31 7.01
CA GLN A 123 0.28 15.65 7.74
C GLN A 123 1.45 15.91 6.78
N PHE A 124 1.42 15.31 5.58
CA PHE A 124 2.42 15.50 4.54
C PHE A 124 1.88 16.20 3.28
N GLY A 125 0.58 16.54 3.25
CA GLY A 125 -0.03 17.37 2.20
C GLY A 125 0.26 18.85 2.46
N ALA A 126 1.20 19.40 1.69
CA ALA A 126 1.78 20.74 1.86
C ALA A 126 2.08 21.07 3.34
N THR A 127 3.30 20.81 3.80
CA THR A 127 3.76 21.27 5.13
C THR A 127 3.40 22.74 5.36
N PRO A 128 3.14 23.20 6.59
CA PRO A 128 2.93 24.63 6.87
C PRO A 128 4.01 25.52 6.24
N ALA A 129 5.26 25.02 6.21
CA ALA A 129 6.38 25.65 5.52
C ALA A 129 6.17 25.74 4.00
N SER A 130 5.73 24.67 3.33
CA SER A 130 5.42 24.72 1.89
C SER A 130 4.21 25.61 1.55
N ARG A 131 3.21 25.71 2.44
CA ARG A 131 2.10 26.66 2.32
C ARG A 131 2.55 28.11 2.50
N GLN A 132 3.42 28.38 3.47
CA GLN A 132 4.05 29.69 3.66
C GLN A 132 5.00 30.06 2.51
N GLN A 133 5.71 29.08 1.94
CA GLN A 133 6.57 29.30 0.78
C GLN A 133 5.72 29.58 -0.47
N ALA A 134 4.63 28.82 -0.68
CA ALA A 134 3.69 29.03 -1.78
C ALA A 134 2.99 30.40 -1.69
N SER A 135 2.66 30.87 -0.48
CA SER A 135 2.09 32.21 -0.27
C SER A 135 3.10 33.35 -0.48
N ARG A 136 4.41 33.04 -0.56
CA ARG A 136 5.47 34.00 -0.88
C ARG A 136 5.84 34.00 -2.36
N LEU A 137 5.36 33.03 -3.14
CA LEU A 137 5.55 33.04 -4.59
C LEU A 137 4.68 34.14 -5.20
N PRO A 138 5.21 34.93 -6.15
CA PRO A 138 4.44 35.91 -6.89
C PRO A 138 3.24 35.22 -7.55
N GLN A 139 2.03 35.66 -7.21
CA GLN A 139 0.85 35.20 -7.94
C GLN A 139 0.92 35.79 -9.35
N PRO A 140 0.73 34.98 -10.41
CA PRO A 140 0.62 35.52 -11.75
C PRO A 140 -0.55 36.51 -11.80
N PRO A 141 -0.46 37.60 -12.58
CA PRO A 141 -1.58 38.50 -12.76
C PRO A 141 -2.76 37.68 -13.27
N ILE A 142 -3.85 37.70 -12.51
CA ILE A 142 -5.12 37.13 -12.95
C ILE A 142 -5.71 38.19 -13.88
N ASP A 143 -5.45 38.06 -15.18
CA ASP A 143 -6.20 38.81 -16.18
C ASP A 143 -7.62 38.25 -16.20
N LEU A 144 -8.56 39.06 -15.70
CA LEU A 144 -9.99 38.85 -15.84
C LEU A 144 -10.47 39.78 -16.96
N ASP A 145 -10.07 39.47 -18.19
CA ASP A 145 -10.62 40.06 -19.41
C ASP A 145 -11.58 39.07 -20.10
#